data_AF-A0A9E0RVK2-F1
#
_entry.id   AF-A0A9E0RVK2-F1
#
_cell.length_a   1.000
_cell.length_b   1.000
_cell.length_c   1.000
_cell.angle_alpha   90.00
_cell.angle_beta   90.00
_cell.angle_gamma   90.00
#
_symmetry.space_group_name_H-M   'P 1'
#
loop_
_entity.id
_entity.type
_entity.pdbx_description
1 polymer ?
#
loop_
_entity_poly.entity_id
_entity_poly.type
_entity_poly.pdbx_seq_one_letter_code
_entity_poly.pdbx_strand_id
1 'polypeptide(L)'
;MITGTDVTFYLTNGSELDFNGGAEINLIAPDTGDYAGLVFMGDPDDINTEHKLNGTADSSITGGIYLPAGDLVFTGDFSGLDGCMQLIASTIEVTGNTTIESDCESYGIRWAEVPGDVELVE
;
A
#
# COMPACT_ATOMS: atom_id res chain seq x y z
N MET A 1 -3.17 11.66 -13.15
CA MET A 1 -4.14 10.96 -12.30
C MET A 1 -4.22 9.52 -12.76
N ILE A 2 -4.14 8.58 -11.82
CA ILE A 2 -4.35 7.15 -12.03
C ILE A 2 -5.53 6.75 -11.15
N THR A 3 -6.53 6.12 -11.74
CA THR A 3 -7.73 5.65 -11.03
C THR A 3 -8.00 4.20 -11.42
N GLY A 4 -8.37 3.37 -10.45
CA GLY A 4 -8.68 1.96 -10.66
C GLY A 4 -9.43 1.36 -9.48
N THR A 5 -10.40 0.51 -9.78
CA THR A 5 -11.16 -0.26 -8.80
C THR A 5 -11.08 -1.72 -9.14
N ASP A 6 -10.97 -2.60 -8.14
CA ASP A 6 -10.80 -4.03 -8.35
C ASP A 6 -9.51 -4.34 -9.13
N VAL A 7 -8.40 -3.72 -8.70
CA VAL A 7 -7.11 -3.83 -9.38
C VAL A 7 -5.98 -4.22 -8.42
N THR A 8 -5.10 -5.09 -8.92
CA THR A 8 -3.84 -5.47 -8.27
C THR A 8 -2.70 -5.32 -9.27
N PHE A 9 -1.58 -4.73 -8.82
CA PHE A 9 -0.33 -4.64 -9.56
C PHE A 9 0.70 -5.57 -8.93
N TYR A 10 1.17 -6.56 -9.71
CA TYR A 10 2.22 -7.48 -9.29
C TYR A 10 3.55 -7.09 -9.92
N LEU A 11 4.52 -6.76 -9.07
CA LEU A 11 5.87 -6.36 -9.41
C LEU A 11 6.79 -7.56 -9.28
N THR A 12 7.52 -7.88 -10.35
CA THR A 12 8.42 -9.03 -10.42
C THR A 12 9.65 -8.68 -11.26
N ASN A 13 10.72 -9.45 -11.11
CA ASN A 13 11.99 -9.28 -11.81
C ASN A 13 12.64 -7.91 -11.56
N GLY A 14 12.60 -7.44 -10.32
CA GLY A 14 13.16 -6.15 -9.90
C GLY A 14 12.35 -4.95 -10.40
N SER A 15 11.05 -5.12 -10.64
CA SER A 15 10.19 -4.01 -11.01
C SER A 15 9.92 -3.10 -9.81
N GLU A 16 10.08 -1.80 -10.00
CA GLU A 16 9.92 -0.78 -8.96
C GLU A 16 8.59 -0.02 -9.13
N LEU A 17 8.06 0.46 -8.00
CA LEU A 17 7.04 1.53 -8.04
C LEU A 17 7.79 2.84 -7.96
N ASP A 18 7.58 3.74 -8.92
CA ASP A 18 8.14 5.07 -8.87
C ASP A 18 7.09 6.13 -9.25
N PHE A 19 6.46 6.69 -8.22
CA PHE A 19 5.61 7.87 -8.36
C PHE A 19 6.36 9.09 -7.83
N ASN A 20 7.05 9.83 -8.70
CA ASN A 20 7.95 10.92 -8.35
C ASN A 20 7.27 12.33 -8.31
N GLY A 21 6.09 12.42 -7.68
CA GLY A 21 5.44 13.69 -7.28
C GLY A 21 4.51 14.35 -8.30
N GLY A 22 3.28 14.69 -7.85
CA GLY A 22 2.28 15.47 -8.60
C GLY A 22 1.18 14.66 -9.29
N ALA A 23 1.22 13.33 -9.21
CA ALA A 23 0.15 12.47 -9.69
C ALA A 23 -0.82 12.15 -8.54
N GLU A 24 -2.11 12.36 -8.79
CA GLU A 24 -3.19 11.82 -7.96
C GLU A 24 -3.35 10.31 -8.23
N ILE A 25 -3.31 9.50 -7.17
CA ILE A 25 -3.43 8.03 -7.23
C ILE A 25 -4.66 7.63 -6.45
N ASN A 26 -5.63 6.98 -7.11
CA ASN A 26 -6.89 6.53 -6.51
C ASN A 26 -7.14 5.06 -6.87
N LEU A 27 -6.74 4.15 -5.98
CA LEU A 27 -6.76 2.72 -6.24
C LEU A 27 -7.54 1.96 -5.15
N ILE A 28 -8.37 1.02 -5.57
CA ILE A 28 -9.11 0.12 -4.67
C ILE A 28 -8.79 -1.34 -5.07
N ALA A 29 -8.33 -2.12 -4.09
CA ALA A 29 -8.05 -3.54 -4.26
C ALA A 29 -9.32 -4.35 -4.57
N PRO A 30 -9.18 -5.56 -5.14
CA PRO A 30 -10.25 -6.55 -5.21
C PRO A 30 -10.79 -6.92 -3.82
N ASP A 31 -12.08 -7.23 -3.73
CA ASP A 31 -12.72 -7.74 -2.50
C ASP A 31 -12.70 -9.28 -2.43
N THR A 32 -12.41 -9.94 -3.54
CA THR A 32 -12.45 -11.40 -3.72
C THR A 32 -11.34 -11.89 -4.66
N GLY A 33 -11.12 -13.20 -4.70
CA GLY A 33 -10.08 -13.83 -5.52
C GLY A 33 -8.72 -13.91 -4.83
N ASP A 34 -7.73 -14.43 -5.55
CA ASP A 34 -6.40 -14.75 -5.00
C ASP A 34 -5.62 -13.52 -4.50
N TYR A 35 -6.00 -12.33 -4.99
CA TYR A 35 -5.38 -11.04 -4.64
C TYR A 35 -6.32 -10.12 -3.85
N ALA A 36 -7.38 -10.68 -3.25
CA ALA A 36 -8.31 -9.93 -2.43
C ALA A 36 -7.56 -9.08 -1.38
N GLY A 37 -7.83 -7.79 -1.38
CA GLY A 37 -7.25 -6.80 -0.47
C GLY A 37 -5.85 -6.32 -0.81
N LEU A 38 -5.26 -6.72 -1.94
CA LEU A 38 -3.93 -6.24 -2.38
C LEU A 38 -4.05 -5.26 -3.55
N VAL A 39 -3.52 -4.04 -3.38
CA VAL A 39 -3.33 -3.09 -4.49
C VAL A 39 -1.97 -3.31 -5.14
N PHE A 40 -0.93 -3.42 -4.31
CA PHE A 40 0.44 -3.65 -4.77
C PHE A 40 1.00 -4.89 -4.10
N MET A 41 1.62 -5.76 -4.89
CA MET A 41 2.41 -6.87 -4.39
C MET A 41 3.75 -6.96 -5.10
N GLY A 42 4.80 -7.24 -4.35
CA GLY A 42 6.14 -7.48 -4.82
C GLY A 42 6.51 -8.95 -4.72
N ASP A 43 7.38 -9.39 -5.61
CA ASP A 43 7.99 -10.71 -5.55
C ASP A 43 8.84 -10.83 -4.27
N PRO A 44 8.62 -11.86 -3.42
CA PRO A 44 9.42 -12.05 -2.22
C PRO A 44 10.90 -12.35 -2.52
N ASP A 45 11.25 -12.72 -3.75
CA ASP A 45 12.63 -12.95 -4.18
C ASP A 45 13.34 -11.66 -4.65
N ASP A 46 12.61 -10.56 -4.87
CA ASP A 46 13.14 -9.27 -5.34
C ASP A 46 13.71 -8.41 -4.19
N ILE A 47 14.80 -8.89 -3.60
CA ILE A 47 15.45 -8.28 -2.42
C ILE A 47 16.07 -6.89 -2.71
N ASN A 48 15.98 -6.00 -1.71
CA ASN A 48 16.56 -4.64 -1.74
C ASN A 48 16.03 -3.74 -2.87
N THR A 49 14.79 -3.96 -3.28
CA THR A 49 14.10 -3.09 -4.24
C THR A 49 13.42 -1.95 -3.49
N GLU A 50 13.68 -0.70 -3.89
CA GLU A 50 13.06 0.49 -3.29
C GLU A 50 11.80 0.86 -4.07
N HIS A 51 10.66 0.92 -3.38
CA HIS A 51 9.39 1.32 -3.94
C HIS A 51 9.01 2.71 -3.43
N LYS A 52 8.80 3.65 -4.34
CA LYS A 52 8.44 5.05 -4.06
C LYS A 52 7.00 5.33 -4.43
N LEU A 53 6.22 5.67 -3.42
CA LEU A 53 4.87 6.20 -3.56
C LEU A 53 4.84 7.64 -3.08
N ASN A 54 4.94 8.59 -4.01
CA ASN A 54 4.71 10.01 -3.70
C ASN A 54 3.39 10.50 -4.32
N GLY A 55 2.43 10.81 -3.47
CA GLY A 55 1.10 11.30 -3.86
C GLY A 55 0.83 12.71 -3.37
N THR A 56 -0.34 13.20 -3.72
CA THR A 56 -0.89 14.49 -3.26
C THR A 56 -1.97 14.27 -2.21
N ALA A 57 -2.46 15.35 -1.59
CA ALA A 57 -3.60 15.30 -0.66
C ALA A 57 -4.89 14.72 -1.26
N ASP A 58 -5.00 14.67 -2.58
CA ASP A 58 -6.13 14.07 -3.29
C ASP A 58 -5.93 12.57 -3.60
N SER A 59 -4.83 11.97 -3.14
CA SER A 59 -4.52 10.56 -3.42
C SER A 59 -5.10 9.63 -2.34
N SER A 60 -5.73 8.54 -2.79
CA SER A 60 -6.31 7.49 -1.96
C SER A 60 -5.90 6.09 -2.42
N ILE A 61 -5.48 5.25 -1.46
CA ILE A 61 -5.21 3.83 -1.69
C ILE A 61 -6.02 3.07 -0.65
N THR A 62 -6.92 2.20 -1.10
CA THR A 62 -7.76 1.35 -0.22
C THR A 62 -7.45 -0.11 -0.51
N GLY A 63 -6.97 -0.83 0.49
CA GLY A 63 -6.34 -2.13 0.33
C GLY A 63 -4.99 -2.14 1.00
N GLY A 64 -4.11 -3.04 0.59
CA GLY A 64 -2.76 -2.99 1.11
C GLY A 64 -1.65 -3.33 0.13
N ILE A 65 -0.46 -3.07 0.63
CA ILE A 65 0.81 -3.08 -0.08
C ILE A 65 1.67 -4.17 0.55
N TYR A 66 1.98 -5.20 -0.23
CA TYR A 66 2.77 -6.36 0.21
C TYR A 66 4.11 -6.42 -0.52
N LEU A 67 5.16 -5.94 0.14
CA LEU A 67 6.53 -5.82 -0.38
C LEU A 67 7.53 -6.46 0.60
N PRO A 68 7.39 -7.75 0.94
CA PRO A 68 8.07 -8.36 2.10
C PRO A 68 9.61 -8.31 2.05
N ALA A 69 10.19 -8.20 0.86
CA ALA A 69 11.64 -8.14 0.61
C ALA A 69 12.13 -6.77 0.09
N GLY A 70 11.20 -5.83 -0.10
CA GLY A 70 11.47 -4.48 -0.60
C GLY A 70 11.32 -3.43 0.49
N ASP A 71 11.91 -2.26 0.24
CA ASP A 71 11.74 -1.08 1.08
C ASP A 71 10.66 -0.18 0.50
N LEU A 72 9.80 0.38 1.35
CA LEU A 72 8.72 1.27 0.95
C LEU A 72 9.01 2.69 1.46
N VAL A 73 9.17 3.63 0.53
CA VAL A 73 9.21 5.07 0.81
C VAL A 73 7.88 5.68 0.40
N PHE A 74 7.16 6.17 1.39
CA PHE A 74 5.80 6.67 1.26
C PHE A 74 5.76 8.15 1.67
N THR A 75 5.57 9.04 0.71
CA THR A 75 5.54 10.49 0.97
C THR A 75 4.25 11.12 0.47
N GLY A 76 3.47 11.72 1.36
CA GLY A 76 2.29 12.50 0.99
C GLY A 76 1.14 12.42 1.99
N ASP A 77 0.16 13.30 1.78
CA ASP A 77 -1.05 13.37 2.59
C ASP A 77 -2.09 12.37 2.06
N PHE A 78 -1.77 11.08 2.10
CA PHE A 78 -2.70 10.05 1.64
C PHE A 78 -3.78 9.80 2.70
N SER A 79 -5.01 9.62 2.22
CA SER A 79 -6.10 9.06 3.01
C SER A 79 -6.72 7.92 2.20
N GLY A 80 -6.67 6.69 2.72
CA GLY A 80 -7.54 5.62 2.24
C GLY A 80 -9.00 5.94 2.54
N LEU A 81 -9.96 5.21 1.95
CA LEU A 81 -11.34 5.25 2.43
C LEU A 81 -11.34 4.88 3.91
N ASP A 82 -11.73 5.83 4.78
CA ASP A 82 -11.65 5.73 6.24
C ASP A 82 -10.25 5.36 6.78
N GLY A 83 -9.18 5.67 6.04
CA GLY A 83 -7.80 5.36 6.44
C GLY A 83 -7.37 3.91 6.19
N CYS A 84 -8.26 3.04 5.70
CA CYS A 84 -7.97 1.62 5.54
C CYS A 84 -6.80 1.36 4.57
N MET A 85 -5.62 1.13 5.14
CA MET A 85 -4.40 0.81 4.41
C MET A 85 -3.51 -0.08 5.27
N GLN A 86 -3.20 -1.27 4.73
CA GLN A 86 -2.27 -2.19 5.38
C GLN A 86 -0.94 -2.22 4.61
N LEU A 87 0.18 -2.16 5.35
CA LEU A 87 1.52 -2.10 4.77
C LEU A 87 2.39 -3.22 5.32
N ILE A 88 2.98 -4.03 4.42
CA ILE A 88 4.00 -5.02 4.76
C ILE A 88 5.21 -4.72 3.88
N ALA A 89 6.33 -4.35 4.50
CA ALA A 89 7.61 -4.16 3.81
C ALA A 89 8.78 -4.50 4.74
N SER A 90 9.99 -4.63 4.19
CA SER A 90 11.21 -4.78 5.00
C SER A 90 11.47 -3.52 5.84
N THR A 91 11.38 -2.36 5.19
CA THR A 91 11.43 -1.05 5.83
C THR A 91 10.27 -0.20 5.31
N ILE A 92 9.66 0.58 6.20
CA ILE A 92 8.63 1.56 5.83
C ILE A 92 9.10 2.93 6.32
N GLU A 93 9.28 3.86 5.38
CA GLU A 93 9.51 5.28 5.67
C GLU A 93 8.28 6.08 5.26
N VAL A 94 7.64 6.73 6.23
CA VAL A 94 6.46 7.57 6.00
C VAL A 94 6.82 9.03 6.26
N THR A 95 6.58 9.90 5.27
CA THR A 95 6.79 11.34 5.38
C THR A 95 5.54 12.11 4.94
N GLY A 96 5.01 12.99 5.79
CA GLY A 96 3.80 13.79 5.50
C GLY A 96 2.69 13.58 6.53
N ASN A 97 1.50 14.09 6.26
CA ASN A 97 0.32 13.90 7.12
C ASN A 97 -0.53 12.75 6.57
N THR A 98 -0.14 11.51 6.86
CA THR A 98 -0.87 10.31 6.44
C THR A 98 -1.70 9.76 7.60
N THR A 99 -2.93 9.32 7.33
CA THR A 99 -3.70 8.45 8.25
C THR A 99 -3.60 7.02 7.77
N ILE A 100 -3.09 6.13 8.62
CA ILE A 100 -2.97 4.69 8.36
C ILE A 100 -3.85 3.98 9.38
N GLU A 101 -5.02 3.53 8.95
CA GLU A 101 -5.89 2.66 9.72
C GLU A 101 -5.68 1.23 9.22
N SER A 102 -5.27 0.35 10.14
CA SER A 102 -4.93 -1.03 9.79
C SER A 102 -6.12 -1.97 9.95
N ASP A 103 -7.16 -1.56 10.69
CA ASP A 103 -8.42 -2.31 10.77
C ASP A 103 -9.29 -2.05 9.54
N CYS A 104 -9.05 -2.88 8.53
CA CYS A 104 -9.79 -2.89 7.28
C CYS A 104 -10.90 -3.94 7.23
N GLU A 105 -11.32 -4.52 8.37
CA GLU A 105 -12.29 -5.62 8.37
C GLU A 105 -13.62 -5.26 7.68
N SER A 106 -14.04 -3.99 7.82
CA SER A 106 -15.24 -3.45 7.19
C SER A 106 -15.18 -3.43 5.66
N TYR A 107 -13.98 -3.54 5.08
CA TYR A 107 -13.72 -3.55 3.64
C TYR A 107 -13.39 -4.96 3.11
N GLY A 108 -13.55 -6.01 3.93
CA GLY A 108 -13.28 -7.40 3.54
C GLY A 108 -11.79 -7.74 3.41
N ILE A 109 -10.91 -6.81 3.77
CA ILE A 109 -9.46 -6.98 3.72
C ILE A 109 -9.06 -7.59 5.06
N ARG A 110 -8.75 -8.89 5.04
CA ARG A 110 -8.34 -9.63 6.22
C ARG A 110 -7.04 -10.37 5.92
N TRP A 111 -5.93 -9.70 6.13
CA TRP A 111 -4.64 -10.37 6.12
C TRP A 111 -4.53 -11.25 7.36
N ALA A 112 -3.78 -12.36 7.23
CA ALA A 112 -3.52 -13.23 8.37
C ALA A 112 -2.87 -12.40 9.49
N GLU A 113 -3.37 -12.54 10.73
CA GLU A 113 -2.78 -11.92 11.92
C GLU A 113 -1.27 -12.18 11.91
N VAL A 114 -0.49 -11.13 11.60
CA VAL A 114 0.97 -11.23 11.56
C VAL A 114 1.45 -11.03 12.99
N PRO A 115 2.16 -11.99 13.61
CA PRO A 115 2.67 -11.79 14.95
C PRO A 115 3.64 -10.59 14.99
N GLY A 116 3.26 -9.52 15.69
CA GLY A 116 4.06 -8.29 15.81
C GLY A 116 3.47 -7.06 15.12
N ASP A 117 2.15 -6.99 14.99
CA ASP A 117 1.44 -5.78 14.59
C ASP A 117 1.85 -4.58 15.45
N VAL A 118 2.09 -3.44 14.80
CA VAL A 118 2.42 -2.17 15.44
C VAL A 118 1.40 -1.15 14.96
N GLU A 119 0.54 -0.72 15.88
CA GLU A 119 -0.44 0.33 15.66
C GLU A 119 0.15 1.68 16.09
N LEU A 120 -0.03 2.72 15.27
CA LEU A 120 0.30 4.09 15.65
C LEU A 120 -0.83 4.63 16.53
N VAL A 121 -0.58 4.69 17.85
CA VAL A 121 -1.53 5.27 18.81
C VAL A 121 -1.23 6.75 19.00
N GLU A 122 -2.20 7.62 18.72
CA GLU A 122 -2.13 9.07 19.00
C GLU A 122 -2.42 9.40 20.47
#